data_AF-A0AAJ0CAV1-F1
#
_entry.id   AF-A0AAJ0CAV1-F1
#
_cell.length_a   1.000
_cell.length_b   1.000
_cell.length_c   1.000
_cell.angle_alpha   90.00
_cell.angle_beta   90.00
_cell.angle_gamma   90.00
#
_symmetry.space_group_name_H-M   'P 1'
#
loop_
_entity.id
_entity.type
_entity.pdbx_description
1 polymer ?
#
loop_
_entity_poly.entity_id
_entity_poly.type
_entity_poly.pdbx_seq_one_letter_code
_entity_poly.pdbx_strand_id
1 'polypeptide(L)'
;MHSYPSTSKPSIHKRFVAGFVRHACGDLVHCFGPAKAQLEAKWSQVRPQVLQNQCYNAYPNRPSQTTVRVEQGLDVTDGSHGGQAPSTAEESYYSVFETLKPSAKQVVGIVLRAQPDEPTPEDEELDLFFSSLVLSALRVDTTVDKGLLQRIDVRATTEAIVDLFDHSLRYASKNDKWFQGGREVFRESVSSFTSRGKMIEFCLPAFPCKSSCTGKVLTTAPDRGEYLALSNMHAFVQAIEALYEPGAKLWVISDGHVFSDCIGVDDDVVDTYGAQLQAMNRKIVQLRGGGKDRIGFRSLPELFGSYDKKNLREQLEVEKVLPELEHHIPTAMTDEAEVCRKILTEGFQLDSAELRSILSAQDASMVALYRGFSKFMLEDLTTNKYTSHLSRTQLRKKSAKVAFEMIQRNQAYSNLVQMLFPHHVRLSIHAHDNAGPKFGIQMLGRGVLPTDVLPPNGKDVQSCDKLHVPTPWHNCVVQIEGYSDLYITKSSVAHSALSSDEFTGRVVVTADQGEYVYLRQVRKTA
;
A
#
# COMPACT_ATOMS: atom_id res chain seq x y z
N MET A 1 11.24 -18.05 -24.53
CA MET A 1 10.33 -17.06 -25.11
C MET A 1 9.03 -17.77 -25.41
N HIS A 2 8.03 -17.65 -24.54
CA HIS A 2 6.65 -18.03 -24.85
C HIS A 2 5.89 -16.74 -25.07
N SER A 3 5.44 -16.53 -26.30
CA SER A 3 4.49 -15.49 -26.68
C SER A 3 3.13 -15.87 -26.10
N TYR A 4 2.75 -15.26 -24.98
CA TYR A 4 1.35 -15.27 -24.57
C TYR A 4 0.58 -14.34 -25.52
N PRO A 5 -0.57 -14.75 -26.07
CA PRO A 5 -1.42 -13.85 -26.83
C PRO A 5 -1.88 -12.71 -25.91
N SER A 6 -1.63 -11.48 -26.33
CA SER A 6 -2.16 -10.26 -25.70
C SER A 6 -3.62 -10.09 -26.14
N THR A 7 -4.52 -10.83 -25.49
CA THR A 7 -5.97 -10.72 -25.67
C THR A 7 -6.69 -10.43 -24.36
N SER A 8 -6.01 -9.88 -23.34
CA SER A 8 -6.69 -9.51 -22.09
C SER A 8 -7.38 -8.17 -22.24
N LYS A 9 -8.68 -8.14 -21.96
CA LYS A 9 -9.47 -6.91 -21.88
C LYS A 9 -8.87 -5.98 -20.83
N PRO A 10 -9.00 -4.65 -20.98
CA PRO A 10 -8.43 -3.71 -20.02
C PRO A 10 -9.15 -3.81 -18.67
N SER A 11 -8.37 -3.96 -17.60
CA SER A 11 -8.87 -4.05 -16.22
C SER A 11 -9.66 -2.82 -15.80
N ILE A 12 -10.50 -2.95 -14.76
CA ILE A 12 -11.29 -1.83 -14.22
C ILE A 12 -10.38 -0.65 -13.85
N HIS A 13 -9.20 -0.90 -13.26
CA HIS A 13 -8.25 0.16 -12.93
C HIS A 13 -7.77 0.91 -14.18
N LYS A 14 -7.44 0.19 -15.26
CA LYS A 14 -6.99 0.81 -16.53
C LYS A 14 -8.08 1.65 -17.18
N ARG A 15 -9.34 1.26 -16.99
CA ARG A 15 -10.52 1.99 -17.48
C ARG A 15 -10.98 3.10 -16.54
N PHE A 16 -10.49 3.16 -15.30
CA PHE A 16 -10.92 4.15 -14.32
C PHE A 16 -10.54 5.57 -14.74
N VAL A 17 -11.54 6.43 -14.92
CA VAL A 17 -11.39 7.83 -15.36
C VAL A 17 -11.35 8.76 -14.16
N ALA A 18 -12.41 8.71 -13.35
CA ALA A 18 -12.58 9.53 -12.16
C ALA A 18 -13.66 8.92 -11.26
N GLY A 19 -13.64 9.30 -9.99
CA GLY A 19 -14.74 9.07 -9.07
C GLY A 19 -15.33 10.39 -8.59
N PHE A 20 -16.57 10.34 -8.10
CA PHE A 20 -17.29 11.53 -7.68
C PHE A 20 -18.24 11.26 -6.51
N VAL A 21 -18.64 12.35 -5.87
CA VAL A 21 -19.71 12.41 -4.89
C VAL A 21 -20.69 13.47 -5.33
N ARG A 22 -21.99 13.16 -5.29
CA ARG A 22 -23.06 14.11 -5.63
C ARG A 22 -24.24 14.00 -4.67
N HIS A 23 -25.07 15.04 -4.66
CA HIS A 23 -26.38 14.99 -4.03
C HIS A 23 -27.40 14.23 -4.90
N ALA A 24 -28.52 13.83 -4.28
CA ALA A 24 -29.61 13.14 -4.99
C ALA A 24 -30.16 13.95 -6.18
N CYS A 25 -30.20 15.30 -6.06
CA CYS A 25 -30.60 16.23 -7.12
C CYS A 25 -29.62 16.32 -8.31
N GLY A 26 -28.47 15.66 -8.23
CA GLY A 26 -27.44 15.68 -9.27
C GLY A 26 -26.37 16.76 -9.11
N ASP A 27 -26.44 17.59 -8.07
CA ASP A 27 -25.40 18.58 -7.79
C ASP A 27 -24.10 17.88 -7.36
N LEU A 28 -23.02 18.19 -8.07
CA LEU A 28 -21.70 17.63 -7.80
C LEU A 28 -21.13 18.22 -6.50
N VAL A 29 -20.64 17.35 -5.64
CA VAL A 29 -20.03 17.71 -4.35
C VAL A 29 -18.51 17.64 -4.44
N HIS A 30 -17.98 16.58 -5.07
CA HIS A 30 -16.55 16.33 -5.10
C HIS A 30 -16.16 15.40 -6.25
N CYS A 31 -14.98 15.58 -6.83
CA CYS A 31 -14.34 14.64 -7.76
C CYS A 31 -12.94 14.25 -7.32
N PHE A 32 -12.54 13.03 -7.66
CA PHE A 32 -11.21 12.48 -7.41
C PHE A 32 -10.78 11.53 -8.54
N GLY A 33 -9.50 11.15 -8.54
CA GLY A 33 -8.91 10.32 -9.60
C GLY A 33 -8.26 11.14 -10.73
N PRO A 34 -7.74 10.44 -11.76
CA PRO A 34 -6.90 11.04 -12.80
C PRO A 34 -7.57 12.20 -13.55
N ALA A 35 -8.84 12.05 -13.94
CA ALA A 35 -9.57 13.01 -14.75
C ALA A 35 -10.56 13.86 -13.93
N LYS A 36 -10.29 14.08 -12.64
CA LYS A 36 -11.22 14.80 -11.74
C LYS A 36 -11.60 16.19 -12.26
N ALA A 37 -10.64 16.94 -12.81
CA ALA A 37 -10.86 18.30 -13.31
C ALA A 37 -11.72 18.32 -14.58
N GLN A 38 -11.51 17.35 -15.48
CA GLN A 38 -12.29 17.17 -16.69
C GLN A 38 -13.74 16.79 -16.34
N LEU A 39 -13.92 15.86 -15.39
CA LEU A 39 -15.24 15.47 -14.92
C LEU A 39 -15.98 16.65 -14.28
N GLU A 40 -15.31 17.46 -13.44
CA GLU A 40 -15.88 18.68 -12.86
C GLU A 40 -16.33 19.66 -13.94
N ALA A 41 -15.46 19.93 -14.93
CA ALA A 41 -15.75 20.87 -16.02
C ALA A 41 -16.89 20.41 -16.94
N LYS A 42 -17.03 19.10 -17.15
CA LYS A 42 -18.02 18.49 -18.07
C LYS A 42 -19.23 17.89 -17.33
N TRP A 43 -19.36 18.11 -16.02
CA TRP A 43 -20.44 17.54 -15.22
C TRP A 43 -21.84 17.90 -15.73
N SER A 44 -22.01 19.08 -16.32
CA SER A 44 -23.27 19.51 -16.95
C SER A 44 -23.76 18.59 -18.07
N GLN A 45 -22.84 17.89 -18.75
CA GLN A 45 -23.17 16.89 -19.77
C GLN A 45 -23.54 15.54 -19.15
N VAL A 46 -22.82 15.14 -18.08
CA VAL A 46 -23.00 13.85 -17.39
C VAL A 46 -24.27 13.82 -16.53
N ARG A 47 -24.52 14.90 -15.75
CA ARG A 47 -25.63 15.03 -14.80
C ARG A 47 -26.99 14.63 -15.37
N PRO A 48 -27.49 15.17 -16.49
CA PRO A 48 -28.83 14.83 -16.96
C PRO A 48 -28.99 13.35 -17.32
N GLN A 49 -27.92 12.69 -17.77
CA GLN A 49 -27.94 11.29 -18.19
C GLN A 49 -28.01 10.34 -16.99
N VAL A 50 -27.20 10.59 -15.94
CA VAL A 50 -27.23 9.77 -14.71
C VAL A 50 -28.50 9.95 -13.89
N LEU A 51 -29.19 11.10 -14.03
CA LEU A 51 -30.48 11.33 -13.38
C LEU A 51 -31.64 10.55 -14.02
N GLN A 52 -31.53 10.13 -15.28
CA GLN A 52 -32.59 9.40 -15.99
C GLN A 52 -32.75 7.94 -15.51
N ASN A 53 -31.68 7.32 -15.02
CA ASN A 53 -31.62 5.90 -14.68
C ASN A 53 -31.47 5.61 -13.17
N GLN A 54 -32.01 6.46 -12.29
CA GLN A 54 -31.89 6.29 -10.84
C GLN A 54 -32.75 5.13 -10.29
N CYS A 55 -32.21 3.91 -10.35
CA CYS A 55 -32.85 2.69 -9.87
C CYS A 55 -32.35 2.23 -8.48
N TYR A 56 -31.90 3.14 -7.60
CA TYR A 56 -31.35 2.75 -6.29
C TYR A 56 -32.33 1.95 -5.42
N ASN A 57 -33.64 2.22 -5.56
CA ASN A 57 -34.68 1.53 -4.81
C ASN A 57 -35.04 0.16 -5.39
N ALA A 58 -34.72 -0.10 -6.67
CA ALA A 58 -35.03 -1.37 -7.32
C ALA A 58 -34.05 -2.48 -6.88
N TYR A 59 -32.79 -2.12 -6.63
CA TYR A 59 -31.74 -3.05 -6.22
C TYR A 59 -30.82 -2.40 -5.16
N PRO A 60 -31.21 -2.39 -3.87
CA PRO A 60 -30.51 -1.63 -2.83
C PRO A 60 -29.06 -2.10 -2.57
N ASN A 61 -28.70 -3.30 -3.02
CA ASN A 61 -27.37 -3.90 -2.83
C ASN A 61 -26.53 -3.94 -4.12
N ARG A 62 -26.97 -3.29 -5.20
CA ARG A 62 -26.28 -3.30 -6.50
C ARG A 62 -26.09 -1.86 -7.00
N PRO A 63 -24.89 -1.48 -7.47
CA PRO A 63 -24.71 -0.16 -8.05
C PRO A 63 -25.57 -0.01 -9.31
N SER A 64 -26.14 1.19 -9.51
CA SER A 64 -26.78 1.52 -10.78
C SER A 64 -25.72 1.75 -11.86
N GLN A 65 -25.98 1.31 -13.08
CA GLN A 65 -25.11 1.52 -14.23
C GLN A 65 -25.79 2.43 -15.24
N THR A 66 -25.06 3.42 -15.77
CA THR A 66 -25.54 4.31 -16.83
C THR A 66 -24.44 4.56 -17.84
N THR A 67 -24.73 4.32 -19.12
CA THR A 67 -23.84 4.76 -20.19
C THR A 67 -24.06 6.24 -20.45
N VAL A 68 -23.00 7.03 -20.36
CA VAL A 68 -23.03 8.48 -20.58
C VAL A 68 -22.16 8.85 -21.78
N ARG A 69 -22.63 9.85 -22.51
CA ARG A 69 -21.95 10.44 -23.65
C ARG A 69 -21.39 11.81 -23.29
N VAL A 70 -20.12 12.06 -23.61
CA VAL A 70 -19.42 13.33 -23.31
C VAL A 70 -18.70 13.82 -24.56
N GLU A 71 -18.94 15.07 -24.94
CA GLU A 71 -18.29 15.72 -26.07
C GLU A 71 -16.84 16.09 -25.73
N GLN A 72 -15.90 15.73 -26.61
CA GLN A 72 -14.45 15.91 -26.43
C GLN A 72 -13.86 15.06 -25.29
N GLY A 73 -14.62 14.07 -24.81
CA GLY A 73 -14.18 13.13 -23.78
C GLY A 73 -13.88 13.73 -22.41
N LEU A 74 -13.49 12.86 -21.50
CA LEU A 74 -13.00 13.15 -20.15
C LEU A 74 -11.50 12.83 -20.00
N ASP A 75 -10.89 12.24 -21.03
CA ASP A 75 -9.56 11.65 -20.92
C ASP A 75 -8.46 12.70 -20.84
N VAL A 76 -7.50 12.47 -19.94
CA VAL A 76 -6.30 13.28 -19.83
C VAL A 76 -5.39 12.89 -20.99
N THR A 77 -5.14 13.79 -21.94
CA THR A 77 -4.12 13.59 -22.97
C THR A 77 -2.74 13.65 -22.30
N ASP A 78 -2.09 12.50 -22.11
CA ASP A 78 -0.69 12.47 -21.71
C ASP A 78 0.14 13.16 -22.79
N GLY A 79 0.80 14.26 -22.45
CA GLY A 79 1.58 15.11 -23.36
C GLY A 79 2.88 14.47 -23.90
N SER A 80 2.98 13.14 -23.95
CA SER A 80 4.16 12.38 -24.36
C SER A 80 4.06 11.73 -25.74
N HIS A 81 2.94 11.89 -26.46
CA HIS A 81 2.86 11.55 -27.87
C HIS A 81 2.60 12.80 -28.70
N GLY A 82 3.63 13.26 -29.41
CA GLY A 82 3.53 14.27 -30.47
C GLY A 82 2.72 13.74 -31.66
N GLY A 83 1.42 13.60 -31.47
CA GLY A 83 0.41 13.34 -32.49
C GLY A 83 -0.50 14.57 -32.63
N GLN A 84 -0.97 14.79 -33.85
CA GLN A 84 -1.79 15.94 -34.26
C GLN A 84 -2.91 16.29 -33.28
N ALA A 85 -3.24 17.58 -33.17
CA ALA A 85 -4.41 18.06 -32.44
C ALA A 85 -5.65 17.24 -32.81
N PRO A 86 -6.42 16.72 -31.84
CA PRO A 86 -7.62 15.94 -32.14
C PRO A 86 -8.59 16.80 -32.94
N SER A 87 -9.11 16.22 -34.01
CA SER A 87 -10.17 16.82 -34.82
C SER A 87 -11.36 17.20 -33.94
N THR A 88 -11.93 18.36 -34.21
CA THR A 88 -13.13 18.85 -33.54
C THR A 88 -14.31 17.89 -33.76
N ALA A 89 -14.84 17.36 -32.66
CA ALA A 89 -16.08 16.57 -32.50
C ALA A 89 -15.97 15.02 -32.47
N GLU A 90 -15.04 14.45 -31.71
CA GLU A 90 -15.20 13.06 -31.24
C GLU A 90 -16.04 13.00 -29.95
N GLU A 91 -17.18 12.30 -30.02
CA GLU A 91 -17.99 11.94 -28.87
C GLU A 91 -17.38 10.70 -28.19
N SER A 92 -17.26 10.71 -26.86
CA SER A 92 -16.76 9.57 -26.10
C SER A 92 -17.83 9.01 -25.17
N TYR A 93 -17.81 7.70 -24.97
CA TYR A 93 -18.77 6.97 -24.14
C TYR A 93 -18.10 6.44 -22.87
N TYR A 94 -18.81 6.56 -21.75
CA TYR A 94 -18.34 6.13 -20.44
C TYR A 94 -19.43 5.35 -19.71
N SER A 95 -19.03 4.38 -18.90
CA SER A 95 -19.91 3.64 -18.00
C SER A 95 -19.81 4.26 -16.61
N VAL A 96 -20.93 4.75 -16.09
CA VAL A 96 -21.03 5.35 -14.77
C VAL A 96 -21.72 4.39 -13.82
N PHE A 97 -21.04 4.05 -12.72
CA PHE A 97 -21.56 3.22 -11.66
C PHE A 97 -21.81 4.06 -10.41
N GLU A 98 -22.98 3.93 -9.79
CA GLU A 98 -23.35 4.73 -8.62
C GLU A 98 -23.97 3.89 -7.52
N THR A 99 -23.63 4.22 -6.27
CA THR A 99 -24.28 3.67 -5.07
C THR A 99 -24.71 4.80 -4.13
N LEU A 100 -25.83 4.59 -3.46
CA LEU A 100 -26.30 5.53 -2.44
C LEU A 100 -25.56 5.25 -1.13
N LYS A 101 -24.95 6.26 -0.52
CA LYS A 101 -24.44 6.18 0.85
C LYS A 101 -25.54 6.60 1.84
N PRO A 102 -26.17 5.66 2.58
CA PRO A 102 -27.35 5.96 3.39
C PRO A 102 -27.08 7.00 4.49
N SER A 103 -25.86 7.03 5.03
CA SER A 103 -25.45 7.91 6.12
C SER A 103 -25.40 9.40 5.74
N ALA A 104 -25.32 9.74 4.46
CA ALA A 104 -25.06 11.13 4.01
C ALA A 104 -26.09 11.69 3.01
N LYS A 105 -27.09 10.91 2.57
CA LYS A 105 -27.97 11.25 1.43
C LYS A 105 -27.16 11.68 0.18
N GLN A 106 -25.96 11.12 0.04
CA GLN A 106 -25.05 11.37 -1.07
C GLN A 106 -24.95 10.11 -1.91
N VAL A 107 -24.81 10.31 -3.21
CA VAL A 107 -24.48 9.27 -4.17
C VAL A 107 -22.98 9.32 -4.41
N VAL A 108 -22.33 8.17 -4.37
CA VAL A 108 -20.93 8.03 -4.73
C VAL A 108 -20.85 7.21 -6.00
N GLY A 109 -20.04 7.66 -6.95
CA GLY A 109 -19.92 6.98 -8.23
C GLY A 109 -18.50 6.95 -8.76
N ILE A 110 -18.29 6.05 -9.71
CA ILE A 110 -17.08 5.93 -10.51
C ILE A 110 -17.44 5.97 -11.99
N VAL A 111 -16.53 6.53 -12.78
CA VAL A 111 -16.63 6.64 -14.23
C VAL A 111 -15.55 5.76 -14.84
N LEU A 112 -15.96 4.84 -15.69
CA LEU A 112 -15.08 3.95 -16.44
C LEU A 112 -15.16 4.29 -17.93
N ARG A 113 -14.04 4.20 -18.65
CA ARG A 113 -14.06 4.16 -20.11
C ARG A 113 -14.93 3.00 -20.57
N ALA A 114 -15.75 3.21 -21.60
CA ALA A 114 -16.45 2.11 -22.25
C ALA A 114 -15.44 1.08 -22.79
N GLN A 115 -15.84 -0.19 -22.87
CA GLN A 115 -15.03 -1.18 -23.56
C GLN A 115 -14.96 -0.83 -25.06
N PRO A 116 -13.81 -1.08 -25.72
CA PRO A 116 -13.63 -0.76 -27.14
C PRO A 116 -14.49 -1.64 -28.06
N ASP A 117 -14.84 -2.85 -27.62
CA ASP A 117 -15.72 -3.80 -28.31
C ASP A 117 -17.10 -3.88 -27.62
N GLU A 118 -18.11 -4.45 -28.29
CA GLU A 118 -19.40 -4.74 -27.63
C GLU A 118 -19.18 -5.67 -26.44
N PRO A 119 -19.54 -5.26 -25.20
CA PRO A 119 -19.29 -6.05 -24.01
C PRO A 119 -20.14 -7.33 -24.03
N THR A 120 -19.54 -8.46 -23.67
CA THR A 120 -20.30 -9.69 -23.44
C THR A 120 -21.07 -9.59 -22.13
N PRO A 121 -22.09 -10.44 -21.89
CA PRO A 121 -22.76 -10.50 -20.59
C PRO A 121 -21.80 -10.74 -19.41
N GLU A 122 -20.73 -11.52 -19.64
CA GLU A 122 -19.67 -11.77 -18.66
C GLU A 122 -18.87 -10.50 -18.34
N ASP A 123 -18.61 -9.65 -19.34
CA ASP A 123 -17.92 -8.37 -19.14
C ASP A 123 -18.75 -7.40 -18.30
N GLU A 124 -20.06 -7.35 -18.57
CA GLU A 124 -20.97 -6.51 -17.79
C GLU A 124 -21.08 -6.99 -16.34
N GLU A 125 -21.06 -8.30 -16.11
CA GLU A 125 -21.06 -8.90 -14.77
C GLU A 125 -19.76 -8.61 -14.02
N LEU A 126 -18.60 -8.72 -14.68
CA LEU A 126 -17.30 -8.34 -14.13
C LEU A 126 -17.23 -6.85 -13.78
N ASP A 127 -17.64 -5.98 -14.70
CA ASP A 127 -17.66 -4.53 -14.47
C ASP A 127 -18.55 -4.18 -13.27
N LEU A 128 -19.71 -4.80 -13.17
CA LEU A 128 -20.61 -4.63 -12.03
C LEU A 128 -19.97 -5.12 -10.73
N PHE A 129 -19.39 -6.33 -10.73
CA PHE A 129 -18.74 -6.92 -9.57
C PHE A 129 -17.65 -6.00 -9.03
N PHE A 130 -16.69 -5.61 -9.89
CA PHE A 130 -15.59 -4.76 -9.49
C PHE A 130 -16.05 -3.36 -9.10
N SER A 131 -17.05 -2.80 -9.80
CA SER A 131 -17.60 -1.49 -9.43
C SER A 131 -18.31 -1.53 -8.07
N SER A 132 -19.04 -2.61 -7.76
CA SER A 132 -19.66 -2.82 -6.46
C SER A 132 -18.60 -2.94 -5.34
N LEU A 133 -17.56 -3.74 -5.59
CA LEU A 133 -16.44 -3.92 -4.68
C LEU A 133 -15.71 -2.60 -4.42
N VAL A 134 -15.37 -1.83 -5.46
CA VAL A 134 -14.72 -0.52 -5.32
C VAL A 134 -15.62 0.45 -4.57
N LEU A 135 -16.89 0.61 -4.98
CA LEU A 135 -17.81 1.58 -4.38
C LEU A 135 -18.12 1.29 -2.91
N SER A 136 -18.18 0.01 -2.52
CA SER A 136 -18.41 -0.39 -1.12
C SER A 136 -17.17 -0.16 -0.24
N ALA A 137 -15.97 -0.38 -0.78
CA ALA A 137 -14.71 -0.19 -0.06
C ALA A 137 -14.23 1.28 -0.06
N LEU A 138 -14.68 2.11 -1.00
CA LEU A 138 -14.23 3.47 -1.23
C LEU A 138 -14.37 4.39 0.00
N ARG A 139 -13.22 4.91 0.47
CA ARG A 139 -13.09 5.82 1.60
C ARG A 139 -13.03 7.28 1.14
N VAL A 140 -14.21 7.86 0.95
CA VAL A 140 -14.39 9.29 0.65
C VAL A 140 -15.38 9.86 1.64
N ASP A 141 -14.90 10.76 2.49
CA ASP A 141 -15.69 11.69 3.29
C ASP A 141 -15.68 13.03 2.56
N THR A 142 -16.81 13.72 2.47
CA THR A 142 -16.92 15.08 1.88
C THR A 142 -17.46 16.10 2.88
N THR A 143 -17.74 15.69 4.11
CA THR A 143 -18.30 16.56 5.14
C THR A 143 -17.26 17.59 5.60
N VAL A 144 -17.75 18.71 6.12
CA VAL A 144 -16.92 19.86 6.51
C VAL A 144 -17.28 20.28 7.94
N ASP A 145 -16.29 20.39 8.82
CA ASP A 145 -16.45 20.95 10.17
C ASP A 145 -16.25 22.47 10.17
N LYS A 146 -17.34 23.20 9.90
CA LYS A 146 -17.32 24.68 9.90
C LYS A 146 -16.94 25.27 11.25
N GLY A 147 -17.28 24.60 12.36
CA GLY A 147 -17.00 25.10 13.70
C GLY A 147 -15.51 25.08 14.02
N LEU A 148 -14.82 24.00 13.64
CA LEU A 148 -13.38 23.91 13.76
C LEU A 148 -12.66 24.89 12.82
N LEU A 149 -13.12 25.01 11.57
CA LEU A 149 -12.49 25.90 10.58
C LEU A 149 -12.52 27.38 10.99
N GLN A 150 -13.46 27.79 11.84
CA GLN A 150 -13.49 29.14 12.42
C GLN A 150 -12.45 29.37 13.54
N ARG A 151 -11.89 28.29 14.11
CA ARG A 151 -10.98 28.33 15.26
C ARG A 151 -9.52 28.09 14.90
N ILE A 152 -9.22 27.62 13.69
CA ILE A 152 -7.87 27.27 13.25
C ILE A 152 -7.42 28.14 12.07
N ASP A 153 -6.13 28.43 12.00
CA ASP A 153 -5.50 28.86 10.76
C ASP A 153 -5.15 27.62 9.94
N VAL A 154 -6.02 27.27 8.99
CA VAL A 154 -5.86 26.08 8.14
C VAL A 154 -4.48 26.02 7.48
N ARG A 155 -3.97 27.16 7.00
CA ARG A 155 -2.69 27.20 6.30
C ARG A 155 -1.56 26.94 7.28
N ALA A 156 -1.50 27.66 8.40
CA ALA A 156 -0.45 27.49 9.40
C ALA A 156 -0.47 26.07 10.01
N THR A 157 -1.65 25.54 10.31
CA THR A 157 -1.81 24.16 10.82
C THR A 157 -1.31 23.14 9.80
N THR A 158 -1.64 23.31 8.52
CA THR A 158 -1.17 22.40 7.46
C THR A 158 0.35 22.45 7.35
N GLU A 159 0.96 23.64 7.31
CA GLU A 159 2.42 23.79 7.27
C GLU A 159 3.10 23.10 8.46
N ALA A 160 2.59 23.30 9.68
CA ALA A 160 3.15 22.69 10.88
C ALA A 160 3.16 21.16 10.82
N ILE A 161 2.12 20.55 10.22
CA ILE A 161 2.04 19.10 10.03
C ILE A 161 2.99 18.61 8.94
N VAL A 162 3.13 19.36 7.84
CA VAL A 162 4.11 19.06 6.79
C VAL A 162 5.53 19.12 7.34
N ASP A 163 5.84 20.14 8.15
CA ASP A 163 7.15 20.28 8.80
C ASP A 163 7.38 19.17 9.83
N LEU A 164 6.37 18.81 10.62
CA LEU A 164 6.45 17.67 11.53
C LEU A 164 6.82 16.39 10.77
N PHE A 165 6.13 16.07 9.66
CA PHE A 165 6.43 14.90 8.85
C PHE A 165 7.88 14.91 8.35
N ASP A 166 8.32 16.02 7.77
CA ASP A 166 9.68 16.21 7.25
C ASP A 166 10.74 15.93 8.33
N HIS A 167 10.54 16.46 9.53
CA HIS A 167 11.49 16.34 10.62
C HIS A 167 11.41 15.00 11.36
N SER A 168 10.23 14.41 11.56
CA SER A 168 10.10 13.26 12.46
C SER A 168 10.01 11.90 11.76
N LEU A 169 9.40 11.85 10.56
CA LEU A 169 9.00 10.58 9.96
C LEU A 169 9.54 10.36 8.55
N ARG A 170 9.80 11.42 7.77
CA ARG A 170 10.27 11.29 6.38
C ARG A 170 11.63 10.60 6.31
N TYR A 171 11.76 9.64 5.39
CA TYR A 171 13.04 9.07 4.99
C TYR A 171 13.57 9.80 3.76
N ALA A 172 14.71 10.48 3.89
CA ALA A 172 15.37 11.14 2.77
C ALA A 172 16.30 10.18 2.04
N SER A 173 15.98 9.85 0.78
CA SER A 173 16.82 9.00 -0.06
C SER A 173 17.93 9.80 -0.75
N LYS A 174 18.87 9.11 -1.42
CA LYS A 174 19.98 9.79 -2.13
C LYS A 174 19.49 10.72 -3.26
N ASN A 175 18.38 10.38 -3.91
CA ASN A 175 17.80 11.14 -5.02
C ASN A 175 16.50 11.84 -4.59
N ASP A 176 16.45 12.28 -3.34
CA ASP A 176 15.27 12.93 -2.76
C ASP A 176 14.89 14.22 -3.51
N LYS A 177 13.62 14.33 -3.86
CA LYS A 177 12.94 15.41 -4.59
C LYS A 177 11.89 16.10 -3.71
N TRP A 178 11.97 15.94 -2.39
CA TRP A 178 11.07 16.61 -1.45
C TRP A 178 11.04 18.13 -1.69
N PHE A 179 12.21 18.76 -1.80
CA PHE A 179 12.32 20.19 -2.09
C PHE A 179 12.20 20.56 -3.58
N GLN A 180 11.89 19.59 -4.46
CA GLN A 180 11.69 19.78 -5.90
C GLN A 180 10.21 19.61 -6.29
N GLY A 181 9.29 19.96 -5.38
CA GLY A 181 7.84 19.86 -5.56
C GLY A 181 7.16 18.73 -4.76
N GLY A 182 7.93 17.75 -4.26
CA GLY A 182 7.39 16.68 -3.43
C GLY A 182 6.70 17.15 -2.15
N ARG A 183 7.24 18.18 -1.50
CA ARG A 183 6.67 18.81 -0.30
C ARG A 183 5.30 19.43 -0.60
N GLU A 184 5.12 20.03 -1.77
CA GLU A 184 3.84 20.60 -2.22
C GLU A 184 2.81 19.51 -2.48
N VAL A 185 3.19 18.39 -3.11
CA VAL A 185 2.28 17.24 -3.30
C VAL A 185 1.83 16.66 -1.95
N PHE A 186 2.76 16.55 -0.99
CA PHE A 186 2.43 16.13 0.37
C PHE A 186 1.49 17.14 1.06
N ARG A 187 1.79 18.44 0.95
CA ARG A 187 0.94 19.52 1.47
C ARG A 187 -0.46 19.46 0.93
N GLU A 188 -0.64 19.29 -0.37
CA GLU A 188 -1.97 19.18 -0.99
C GLU A 188 -2.75 17.99 -0.42
N SER A 189 -2.07 16.87 -0.20
CA SER A 189 -2.66 15.67 0.41
C SER A 189 -3.12 15.93 1.84
N VAL A 190 -2.33 16.62 2.66
CA VAL A 190 -2.71 17.02 4.03
C VAL A 190 -3.82 18.07 4.01
N SER A 191 -3.70 19.07 3.13
CA SER A 191 -4.64 20.18 2.95
C SER A 191 -6.05 19.68 2.59
N SER A 192 -6.13 18.58 1.83
CA SER A 192 -7.39 17.89 1.52
C SER A 192 -8.21 17.52 2.76
N PHE A 193 -7.58 17.32 3.93
CA PHE A 193 -8.27 17.06 5.19
C PHE A 193 -8.42 18.32 6.05
N THR A 194 -7.34 19.08 6.24
CA THR A 194 -7.34 20.25 7.15
C THR A 194 -8.27 21.36 6.66
N SER A 195 -8.39 21.56 5.34
CA SER A 195 -9.34 22.53 4.75
C SER A 195 -10.81 22.19 4.99
N ARG A 196 -11.10 20.95 5.43
CA ARG A 196 -12.43 20.48 5.79
C ARG A 196 -12.60 20.25 7.29
N GLY A 197 -11.58 20.54 8.09
CA GLY A 197 -11.59 20.26 9.53
C GLY A 197 -11.70 18.77 9.83
N LYS A 198 -11.16 17.90 8.96
CA LYS A 198 -11.21 16.45 9.09
C LYS A 198 -9.91 15.86 9.59
N MET A 199 -10.02 14.73 10.29
CA MET A 199 -8.88 13.90 10.70
C MET A 199 -8.06 13.52 9.46
N ILE A 200 -6.74 13.62 9.55
CA ILE A 200 -5.84 13.24 8.47
C ILE A 200 -5.72 11.72 8.45
N GLU A 201 -5.92 11.10 7.29
CA GLU A 201 -5.74 9.66 7.15
C GLU A 201 -4.50 9.32 6.32
N PHE A 202 -3.64 8.47 6.88
CA PHE A 202 -2.46 7.92 6.23
C PHE A 202 -2.70 6.45 5.88
N CYS A 203 -2.14 5.98 4.77
CA CYS A 203 -2.09 4.56 4.44
C CYS A 203 -0.64 4.10 4.23
N LEU A 204 -0.30 2.96 4.81
CA LEU A 204 1.04 2.38 4.77
C LEU A 204 0.95 0.88 4.45
N PRO A 205 1.20 0.48 3.19
CA PRO A 205 1.51 -0.91 2.83
C PRO A 205 2.76 -1.40 3.57
N ALA A 206 2.61 -2.29 4.55
CA ALA A 206 3.71 -2.75 5.40
C ALA A 206 3.31 -3.93 6.29
N PHE A 207 4.33 -4.53 6.94
CA PHE A 207 4.19 -5.62 7.91
C PHE A 207 3.47 -6.85 7.34
N PRO A 208 4.03 -7.51 6.30
CA PRO A 208 3.45 -8.73 5.74
C PRO A 208 3.54 -9.89 6.74
N CYS A 209 4.76 -10.27 7.07
CA CYS A 209 5.16 -11.30 8.04
C CYS A 209 6.68 -11.20 8.23
N LYS A 210 7.25 -11.89 9.23
CA LYS A 210 8.70 -12.09 9.33
C LYS A 210 9.24 -12.88 8.12
N SER A 211 10.46 -12.59 7.70
CA SER A 211 11.17 -13.32 6.63
C SER A 211 11.21 -14.82 6.91
N SER A 212 11.09 -15.64 5.85
CA SER A 212 11.31 -17.08 5.96
C SER A 212 12.78 -17.47 6.14
N CYS A 213 13.71 -16.52 6.00
CA CYS A 213 15.12 -16.76 6.25
C CYS A 213 15.45 -16.62 7.73
N THR A 214 15.79 -17.73 8.38
CA THR A 214 16.14 -17.76 9.81
C THR A 214 17.43 -17.00 10.13
N GLY A 215 18.27 -16.71 9.13
CA GLY A 215 19.45 -15.86 9.26
C GLY A 215 19.14 -14.36 9.25
N LYS A 216 17.90 -13.95 8.98
CA LYS A 216 17.45 -12.56 8.96
C LYS A 216 16.74 -12.14 10.24
N VAL A 217 15.88 -13.01 10.76
CA VAL A 217 14.99 -12.74 11.90
C VAL A 217 15.27 -13.68 13.06
N LEU A 218 14.88 -13.30 14.30
CA LEU A 218 15.06 -14.16 15.48
C LEU A 218 14.01 -15.28 15.52
N THR A 219 12.74 -14.92 15.26
CA THR A 219 11.59 -15.83 15.24
C THR A 219 10.60 -15.39 14.16
N THR A 220 9.49 -16.11 14.02
CA THR A 220 8.39 -15.74 13.13
C THR A 220 7.43 -14.70 13.74
N ALA A 221 7.55 -14.41 15.04
CA ALA A 221 6.69 -13.46 15.74
C ALA A 221 7.19 -12.01 15.61
N PRO A 222 6.31 -11.01 15.68
CA PRO A 222 6.72 -9.61 15.86
C PRO A 222 7.62 -9.44 17.09
N ASP A 223 8.71 -8.71 16.94
CA ASP A 223 9.73 -8.54 17.96
C ASP A 223 9.98 -7.05 18.28
N ARG A 224 11.14 -6.73 18.87
CA ARG A 224 11.51 -5.37 19.24
C ARG A 224 11.51 -4.40 18.06
N GLY A 225 11.79 -4.88 16.84
CA GLY A 225 11.72 -4.06 15.64
C GLY A 225 10.32 -3.54 15.38
N GLU A 226 9.31 -4.42 15.40
CA GLU A 226 7.91 -4.04 15.21
C GLU A 226 7.41 -3.15 16.34
N TYR A 227 7.82 -3.40 17.58
CA TYR A 227 7.48 -2.54 18.72
C TYR A 227 7.99 -1.10 18.53
N LEU A 228 9.26 -0.94 18.13
CA LEU A 228 9.87 0.38 17.91
C LEU A 228 9.19 1.11 16.75
N ALA A 229 8.93 0.38 15.67
CA ALA A 229 8.22 0.89 14.51
C ALA A 229 6.82 1.42 14.85
N LEU A 230 5.99 0.61 15.50
CA LEU A 230 4.65 1.02 15.94
C LEU A 230 4.72 2.18 16.94
N SER A 231 5.67 2.14 17.87
CA SER A 231 5.87 3.20 18.86
C SER A 231 6.23 4.54 18.23
N ASN A 232 7.09 4.55 17.21
CA ASN A 232 7.47 5.75 16.48
C ASN A 232 6.29 6.33 15.69
N MET A 233 5.52 5.47 15.02
CA MET A 233 4.29 5.89 14.31
C MET A 233 3.23 6.45 15.26
N HIS A 234 3.04 5.86 16.45
CA HIS A 234 2.18 6.41 17.49
C HIS A 234 2.64 7.80 17.94
N ALA A 235 3.95 7.97 18.16
CA ALA A 235 4.52 9.25 18.56
C ALA A 235 4.29 10.34 17.50
N PHE A 236 4.43 10.00 16.21
CA PHE A 236 4.12 10.91 15.11
C PHE A 236 2.65 11.34 15.11
N VAL A 237 1.72 10.40 15.21
CA VAL A 237 0.28 10.72 15.26
C VAL A 237 -0.07 11.55 16.50
N GLN A 238 0.52 11.24 17.66
CA GLN A 238 0.37 12.04 18.88
C GLN A 238 0.87 13.48 18.72
N ALA A 239 1.96 13.68 17.99
CA ALA A 239 2.46 15.02 17.69
C ALA A 239 1.51 15.79 16.75
N ILE A 240 0.84 15.12 15.80
CA ILE A 240 -0.21 15.75 14.99
C ILE A 240 -1.39 16.18 15.87
N GLU A 241 -1.85 15.33 16.80
CA GLU A 241 -2.96 15.66 17.72
C GLU A 241 -2.70 16.92 18.55
N ALA A 242 -1.43 17.19 18.88
CA ALA A 242 -1.04 18.41 19.60
C ALA A 242 -1.11 19.67 18.72
N LEU A 243 -0.94 19.53 17.41
CA LEU A 243 -0.99 20.62 16.43
C LEU A 243 -2.40 20.84 15.86
N TYR A 244 -3.21 19.78 15.81
CA TYR A 244 -4.48 19.74 15.12
C TYR A 244 -5.45 18.81 15.84
N GLU A 245 -6.54 19.37 16.36
CA GLU A 245 -7.46 18.69 17.28
C GLU A 245 -8.09 17.41 16.72
N PRO A 246 -8.56 17.34 15.44
CA PRO A 246 -9.02 16.09 14.84
C PRO A 246 -7.94 15.01 14.75
N GLY A 247 -6.66 15.39 14.85
CA GLY A 247 -5.53 14.49 14.82
C GLY A 247 -5.35 13.77 13.49
N ALA A 248 -4.83 12.55 13.58
CA ALA A 248 -4.62 11.69 12.44
C ALA A 248 -4.89 10.23 12.77
N LYS A 249 -5.11 9.44 11.71
CA LYS A 249 -5.13 7.98 11.76
C LYS A 249 -4.16 7.40 10.74
N LEU A 250 -3.38 6.42 11.16
CA LEU A 250 -2.48 5.67 10.30
C LEU A 250 -3.02 4.25 10.10
N TRP A 251 -3.35 3.93 8.85
CA TRP A 251 -3.78 2.59 8.46
C TRP A 251 -2.57 1.79 7.96
N VAL A 252 -2.16 0.79 8.73
CA VAL A 252 -1.23 -0.25 8.26
C VAL A 252 -2.04 -1.21 7.41
N ILE A 253 -1.71 -1.29 6.13
CA ILE A 253 -2.38 -2.18 5.18
C ILE A 253 -1.41 -3.32 4.89
N SER A 254 -1.63 -4.49 5.48
CA SER A 254 -0.75 -5.64 5.33
C SER A 254 -0.81 -6.18 3.92
N ASP A 255 0.36 -6.32 3.32
CA ASP A 255 0.61 -6.95 2.03
C ASP A 255 0.99 -8.44 2.17
N GLY A 256 0.83 -9.05 3.35
CA GLY A 256 1.16 -10.44 3.60
C GLY A 256 0.45 -11.41 2.65
N HIS A 257 -0.89 -11.35 2.59
CA HIS A 257 -1.70 -12.19 1.70
C HIS A 257 -1.48 -11.89 0.21
N VAL A 258 -0.94 -10.71 -0.14
CA VAL A 258 -0.59 -10.37 -1.52
C VAL A 258 0.62 -11.20 -1.99
N PHE A 259 1.55 -11.52 -1.08
CA PHE A 259 2.86 -12.06 -1.42
C PHE A 259 3.23 -13.37 -0.76
N SER A 260 2.42 -13.92 0.15
CA SER A 260 2.76 -15.08 0.97
C SER A 260 3.32 -16.26 0.15
N ASP A 261 2.66 -16.61 -0.95
CA ASP A 261 3.11 -17.62 -1.92
C ASP A 261 4.36 -17.22 -2.71
N CYS A 262 4.58 -15.93 -2.96
CA CYS A 262 5.84 -15.45 -3.55
C CYS A 262 7.01 -15.58 -2.56
N ILE A 263 6.79 -15.27 -1.28
CA ILE A 263 7.86 -15.26 -0.26
C ILE A 263 8.02 -16.59 0.48
N GLY A 264 7.24 -17.61 0.10
CA GLY A 264 7.34 -18.95 0.64
C GLY A 264 6.84 -19.06 2.08
N VAL A 265 5.85 -18.26 2.44
CA VAL A 265 5.21 -18.25 3.75
C VAL A 265 3.76 -18.68 3.58
N ASP A 266 3.25 -19.51 4.49
CA ASP A 266 1.86 -19.97 4.45
C ASP A 266 0.93 -18.88 4.99
N ASP A 267 -0.32 -18.88 4.52
CA ASP A 267 -1.30 -17.85 4.90
C ASP A 267 -1.60 -17.85 6.42
N ASP A 268 -1.58 -19.01 7.08
CA ASP A 268 -1.78 -19.14 8.53
C ASP A 268 -0.67 -18.46 9.35
N VAL A 269 0.56 -18.44 8.82
CA VAL A 269 1.70 -17.73 9.41
C VAL A 269 1.51 -16.21 9.26
N VAL A 270 1.00 -15.74 8.12
CA VAL A 270 0.65 -14.32 7.91
C VAL A 270 -0.44 -13.89 8.90
N ASP A 271 -1.51 -14.68 9.04
CA ASP A 271 -2.59 -14.41 9.97
C ASP A 271 -2.11 -14.36 11.42
N THR A 272 -1.29 -15.34 11.81
CA THR A 272 -0.71 -15.42 13.16
C THR A 272 0.15 -14.20 13.46
N TYR A 273 1.03 -13.81 12.52
CA TYR A 273 1.85 -12.62 12.65
C TYR A 273 0.98 -11.35 12.77
N GLY A 274 -0.05 -11.22 11.93
CA GLY A 274 -1.00 -10.10 11.97
C GLY A 274 -1.72 -9.99 13.31
N ALA A 275 -2.22 -11.10 13.85
CA ALA A 275 -2.90 -11.14 15.15
C ALA A 275 -1.95 -10.73 16.30
N GLN A 276 -0.70 -11.20 16.28
CA GLN A 276 0.32 -10.82 17.26
C GLN A 276 0.71 -9.35 17.16
N LEU A 277 0.83 -8.81 15.93
CA LEU A 277 1.15 -7.41 15.70
C LEU A 277 0.05 -6.48 16.20
N GLN A 278 -1.22 -6.84 15.95
CA GLN A 278 -2.36 -6.12 16.50
C GLN A 278 -2.40 -6.18 18.03
N ALA A 279 -2.05 -7.32 18.63
CA ALA A 279 -1.94 -7.46 20.08
C ALA A 279 -0.85 -6.54 20.66
N MET A 280 0.32 -6.49 20.01
CA MET A 280 1.39 -5.57 20.36
C MET A 280 0.93 -4.11 20.26
N ASN A 281 0.23 -3.72 19.19
CA ASN A 281 -0.32 -2.38 19.06
C ASN A 281 -1.30 -2.03 20.20
N ARG A 282 -2.19 -2.94 20.58
CA ARG A 282 -3.12 -2.74 21.70
C ARG A 282 -2.36 -2.48 23.01
N LYS A 283 -1.28 -3.22 23.28
CA LYS A 283 -0.43 -2.98 24.45
C LYS A 283 0.23 -1.59 24.41
N ILE A 284 0.78 -1.19 23.25
CA ILE A 284 1.38 0.15 23.07
C ILE A 284 0.35 1.26 23.36
N VAL A 285 -0.89 1.11 22.88
CA VAL A 285 -1.98 2.05 23.13
C VAL A 285 -2.31 2.16 24.62
N GLN A 286 -2.36 1.03 25.34
CA GLN A 286 -2.60 0.98 26.79
C GLN A 286 -1.49 1.71 27.56
N LEU A 287 -0.22 1.43 27.23
CA LEU A 287 0.95 2.06 27.89
C LEU A 287 1.02 3.57 27.66
N ARG A 288 0.47 4.08 26.56
CA ARG A 288 0.46 5.51 26.21
C ARG A 288 -0.69 6.31 26.84
N GLY A 289 -1.47 5.73 27.76
CA GLY A 289 -2.37 6.44 28.67
C GLY A 289 -3.56 7.18 28.02
N GLY A 290 -3.86 6.90 26.75
CA GLY A 290 -4.86 7.67 26.00
C GLY A 290 -5.97 6.86 25.34
N GLY A 291 -5.83 5.53 25.21
CA GLY A 291 -6.84 4.67 24.57
C GLY A 291 -7.19 5.01 23.11
N LYS A 292 -6.62 6.08 22.54
CA LYS A 292 -6.97 6.60 21.21
C LYS A 292 -6.53 5.62 20.13
N ASP A 293 -7.44 5.37 19.22
CA ASP A 293 -7.27 4.46 18.09
C ASP A 293 -6.51 5.15 16.93
N ARG A 294 -5.20 5.29 17.11
CA ARG A 294 -4.28 6.00 16.19
C ARG A 294 -3.79 5.15 15.02
N ILE A 295 -3.52 3.87 15.26
CA ILE A 295 -3.01 2.93 14.27
C ILE A 295 -4.04 1.81 14.08
N GLY A 296 -4.60 1.72 12.89
CA GLY A 296 -5.49 0.64 12.46
C GLY A 296 -4.78 -0.34 11.54
N PHE A 297 -5.31 -1.55 11.45
CA PHE A 297 -4.79 -2.61 10.57
C PHE A 297 -5.86 -3.03 9.55
N ARG A 298 -5.42 -3.29 8.33
CA ARG A 298 -6.22 -3.87 7.25
C ARG A 298 -5.44 -4.96 6.53
N SER A 299 -6.05 -6.08 6.24
CA SER A 299 -5.53 -7.12 5.33
C SER A 299 -6.12 -6.98 3.92
N LEU A 300 -5.58 -7.72 2.94
CA LEU A 300 -6.16 -7.79 1.60
C LEU A 300 -7.63 -8.27 1.62
N PRO A 301 -8.00 -9.37 2.32
CA PRO A 301 -9.41 -9.73 2.50
C PRO A 301 -10.27 -8.62 3.09
N GLU A 302 -9.78 -7.89 4.11
CA GLU A 302 -10.54 -6.78 4.71
C GLU A 302 -10.71 -5.58 3.76
N LEU A 303 -9.79 -5.37 2.81
CA LEU A 303 -9.90 -4.30 1.81
C LEU A 303 -11.02 -4.52 0.82
N PHE A 304 -11.28 -5.77 0.43
CA PHE A 304 -12.41 -6.10 -0.45
C PHE A 304 -13.76 -6.07 0.28
N GLY A 305 -13.76 -5.68 1.56
CA GLY A 305 -14.78 -6.05 2.52
C GLY A 305 -14.70 -7.57 2.72
N SER A 306 -15.00 -8.11 3.90
CA SER A 306 -15.27 -9.55 3.96
C SER A 306 -16.30 -9.82 2.88
N TYR A 307 -15.86 -10.49 1.81
CA TYR A 307 -16.65 -10.96 0.69
C TYR A 307 -17.97 -11.41 1.31
N ASP A 308 -19.05 -10.60 1.18
CA ASP A 308 -20.17 -10.70 2.12
C ASP A 308 -20.68 -12.13 2.04
N LYS A 309 -20.45 -12.93 3.10
CA LYS A 309 -20.75 -14.37 3.15
C LYS A 309 -22.25 -14.66 2.93
N LYS A 310 -23.04 -13.61 2.72
CA LYS A 310 -24.47 -13.64 2.44
C LYS A 310 -24.81 -13.83 0.96
N ASN A 311 -23.88 -13.67 0.00
CA ASN A 311 -24.20 -13.82 -1.43
C ASN A 311 -23.28 -14.81 -2.17
N LEU A 312 -23.18 -16.05 -1.66
CA LEU A 312 -22.39 -17.16 -2.23
C LEU A 312 -22.58 -17.37 -3.75
N ARG A 313 -23.77 -17.06 -4.29
CA ARG A 313 -24.07 -17.30 -5.71
C ARG A 313 -23.33 -16.33 -6.65
N GLU A 314 -23.26 -15.05 -6.30
CA GLU A 314 -22.49 -14.06 -7.08
C GLU A 314 -20.97 -14.35 -6.98
N GLN A 315 -20.52 -14.85 -5.82
CA GLN A 315 -19.14 -15.27 -5.60
C GLN A 315 -18.73 -16.42 -6.52
N LEU A 316 -19.57 -17.47 -6.60
CA LEU A 316 -19.29 -18.66 -7.42
C LEU A 316 -19.33 -18.40 -8.92
N GLU A 317 -20.10 -17.43 -9.42
CA GLU A 317 -20.09 -17.08 -10.85
C GLU A 317 -18.87 -16.22 -11.21
N VAL A 318 -18.50 -15.26 -10.35
CA VAL A 318 -17.29 -14.44 -10.57
C VAL A 318 -16.03 -15.27 -10.46
N GLU A 319 -15.94 -16.22 -9.51
CA GLU A 319 -14.78 -17.10 -9.38
C GLU A 319 -14.49 -17.93 -10.63
N LYS A 320 -15.50 -18.25 -11.45
CA LYS A 320 -15.32 -18.99 -12.72
C LYS A 320 -14.64 -18.16 -13.81
N VAL A 321 -14.78 -16.83 -13.75
CA VAL A 321 -14.22 -15.91 -14.76
C VAL A 321 -12.90 -15.29 -14.30
N LEU A 322 -12.55 -15.44 -13.02
CA LEU A 322 -11.25 -15.02 -12.50
C LEU A 322 -10.10 -15.89 -13.06
N PRO A 323 -8.92 -15.31 -13.29
CA PRO A 323 -7.79 -16.04 -13.84
C PRO A 323 -7.21 -17.04 -12.83
N GLU A 324 -6.68 -18.16 -13.32
CA GLU A 324 -5.80 -19.02 -12.53
C GLU A 324 -4.42 -18.37 -12.39
N LEU A 325 -3.88 -18.38 -11.16
CA LEU A 325 -2.58 -17.80 -10.87
C LEU A 325 -1.48 -18.87 -10.91
N GLU A 326 -0.31 -18.50 -11.45
CA GLU A 326 0.87 -19.38 -11.38
C GLU A 326 1.56 -19.20 -10.04
N HIS A 327 1.55 -20.23 -9.19
CA HIS A 327 2.30 -20.20 -7.93
C HIS A 327 3.67 -20.86 -8.10
N HIS A 328 4.73 -20.07 -7.94
CA HIS A 328 6.10 -20.59 -8.09
C HIS A 328 6.61 -21.34 -6.85
N ILE A 329 5.98 -21.17 -5.69
CA ILE A 329 6.30 -21.85 -4.44
C ILE A 329 5.02 -22.50 -3.90
N PRO A 330 5.06 -23.78 -3.51
CA PRO A 330 3.87 -24.52 -3.09
C PRO A 330 3.54 -24.27 -1.61
N THR A 331 3.26 -23.02 -1.23
CA THR A 331 2.80 -22.65 0.12
C THR A 331 1.39 -23.16 0.36
N ALA A 332 1.03 -23.35 1.63
CA ALA A 332 -0.36 -23.57 2.01
C ALA A 332 -1.11 -22.22 1.93
N MET A 333 -2.14 -22.18 1.10
CA MET A 333 -2.95 -20.99 0.86
C MET A 333 -4.40 -21.25 1.25
N THR A 334 -5.07 -20.23 1.77
CA THR A 334 -6.52 -20.30 2.02
C THR A 334 -7.29 -19.91 0.77
N ASP A 335 -8.48 -20.48 0.58
CA ASP A 335 -9.35 -20.15 -0.55
C ASP A 335 -9.69 -18.65 -0.60
N GLU A 336 -9.96 -18.04 0.57
CA GLU A 336 -10.27 -16.62 0.68
C GLU A 336 -9.11 -15.73 0.22
N ALA A 337 -7.89 -16.02 0.68
CA ALA A 337 -6.70 -15.27 0.26
C ALA A 337 -6.42 -15.44 -1.23
N GLU A 338 -6.62 -16.65 -1.77
CA GLU A 338 -6.41 -16.94 -3.18
C GLU A 338 -7.41 -16.21 -4.08
N VAL A 339 -8.70 -16.25 -3.74
CA VAL A 339 -9.72 -15.44 -4.43
C VAL A 339 -9.36 -13.96 -4.38
N CYS A 340 -8.88 -13.45 -3.24
CA CYS A 340 -8.41 -12.07 -3.15
C CYS A 340 -7.22 -11.76 -4.08
N ARG A 341 -6.26 -12.67 -4.25
CA ARG A 341 -5.15 -12.51 -5.21
C ARG A 341 -5.64 -12.50 -6.65
N LYS A 342 -6.62 -13.35 -6.97
CA LYS A 342 -7.26 -13.41 -8.29
C LYS A 342 -7.99 -12.11 -8.63
N ILE A 343 -8.80 -11.59 -7.70
CA ILE A 343 -9.48 -10.28 -7.82
C ILE A 343 -8.45 -9.17 -7.99
N LEU A 344 -7.38 -9.17 -7.19
CA LEU A 344 -6.32 -8.17 -7.29
C LEU A 344 -5.66 -8.18 -8.67
N THR A 345 -5.34 -9.36 -9.18
CA THR A 345 -4.71 -9.56 -10.48
C THR A 345 -5.62 -9.06 -11.60
N GLU A 346 -6.86 -9.54 -11.63
CA GLU A 346 -7.81 -9.22 -12.70
C GLU A 346 -8.19 -7.73 -12.72
N GLY A 347 -8.49 -7.15 -11.54
CA GLY A 347 -8.98 -5.78 -11.47
C GLY A 347 -7.91 -4.69 -11.56
N PHE A 348 -6.66 -4.99 -11.16
CA PHE A 348 -5.69 -3.94 -10.84
C PHE A 348 -4.29 -4.16 -11.42
N GLN A 349 -3.97 -5.35 -11.93
CA GLN A 349 -2.69 -5.58 -12.58
C GLN A 349 -2.59 -4.83 -13.91
N LEU A 350 -1.36 -4.41 -14.25
CA LEU A 350 -1.06 -3.88 -15.58
C LEU A 350 -0.94 -5.04 -16.58
N ASP A 351 -1.20 -4.75 -17.86
CA ASP A 351 -0.93 -5.70 -18.94
C ASP A 351 0.56 -6.11 -18.92
N SER A 352 0.85 -7.40 -19.10
CA SER A 352 2.22 -7.92 -19.21
C SER A 352 3.05 -7.20 -20.28
N ALA A 353 2.46 -6.81 -21.41
CA ALA A 353 3.14 -6.05 -22.46
C ALA A 353 3.44 -4.62 -22.01
N GLU A 354 2.54 -3.99 -21.25
CA GLU A 354 2.71 -2.66 -20.67
C GLU A 354 3.77 -2.68 -19.57
N LEU A 355 3.73 -3.67 -18.68
CA LEU A 355 4.79 -3.88 -17.71
C LEU A 355 6.11 -4.15 -18.41
N ARG A 356 6.15 -4.97 -19.47
CA ARG A 356 7.38 -5.18 -20.26
C ARG A 356 7.83 -3.89 -20.95
N SER A 357 6.92 -3.05 -21.41
CA SER A 357 7.24 -1.72 -21.96
C SER A 357 7.90 -0.86 -20.88
N ILE A 358 7.29 -0.76 -19.69
CA ILE A 358 7.85 -0.08 -18.51
C ILE A 358 9.22 -0.66 -18.13
N LEU A 359 9.39 -1.98 -18.25
CA LEU A 359 10.65 -2.68 -17.95
C LEU A 359 11.70 -2.59 -19.07
N SER A 360 11.31 -2.29 -20.32
CA SER A 360 12.19 -2.26 -21.50
C SER A 360 12.58 -0.85 -21.93
N ALA A 361 11.77 0.15 -21.58
CA ALA A 361 12.07 1.56 -21.75
C ALA A 361 13.14 2.00 -20.73
N GLN A 362 14.41 1.73 -21.06
CA GLN A 362 15.66 2.27 -20.51
C GLN A 362 15.57 3.13 -19.22
N ASP A 363 15.17 2.55 -18.09
CA ASP A 363 15.36 3.19 -16.79
C ASP A 363 16.30 2.34 -15.93
N ALA A 364 17.53 2.83 -15.75
CA ALA A 364 18.54 2.18 -14.91
C ALA A 364 18.02 1.94 -13.47
N SER A 365 17.04 2.73 -13.02
CA SER A 365 16.37 2.58 -11.73
C SER A 365 15.51 1.31 -11.65
N MET A 366 14.77 0.97 -12.71
CA MET A 366 13.86 -0.18 -12.73
C MET A 366 14.59 -1.52 -12.89
N VAL A 367 15.67 -1.56 -13.70
CA VAL A 367 16.55 -2.74 -13.76
C VAL A 367 17.24 -2.97 -12.42
N ALA A 368 17.64 -1.89 -11.72
CA ALA A 368 18.18 -1.98 -10.37
C ALA A 368 17.13 -2.50 -9.38
N LEU A 369 15.87 -2.07 -9.49
CA LEU A 369 14.75 -2.58 -8.71
C LEU A 369 14.58 -4.09 -8.89
N TYR A 370 14.42 -4.57 -10.12
CA TYR A 370 14.25 -6.00 -10.41
C TYR A 370 15.44 -6.84 -9.93
N ARG A 371 16.68 -6.39 -10.17
CA ARG A 371 17.90 -7.08 -9.68
C ARG A 371 17.93 -7.11 -8.15
N GLY A 372 17.51 -6.03 -7.50
CA GLY A 372 17.38 -5.94 -6.06
C GLY A 372 16.38 -6.95 -5.51
N PHE A 373 15.16 -7.00 -6.04
CA PHE A 373 14.15 -7.98 -5.66
C PHE A 373 14.62 -9.42 -5.90
N SER A 374 15.26 -9.70 -7.03
CA SER A 374 15.76 -11.05 -7.31
C SER A 374 16.87 -11.48 -6.34
N LYS A 375 17.79 -10.57 -5.96
CA LYS A 375 18.80 -10.83 -4.93
C LYS A 375 18.17 -11.04 -3.56
N PHE A 376 17.20 -10.20 -3.21
CA PHE A 376 16.45 -10.28 -1.96
C PHE A 376 15.73 -11.62 -1.84
N MET A 377 15.01 -12.05 -2.89
CA MET A 377 14.31 -13.34 -2.92
C MET A 377 15.25 -14.53 -2.90
N LEU A 378 16.41 -14.44 -3.55
CA LEU A 378 17.41 -15.51 -3.49
C LEU A 378 17.85 -15.76 -2.04
N GLU A 379 18.04 -14.70 -1.26
CA GLU A 379 18.40 -14.80 0.14
C GLU A 379 17.25 -15.39 0.98
N ASP A 380 16.03 -14.86 0.83
CA ASP A 380 14.85 -15.30 1.61
C ASP A 380 14.51 -16.78 1.38
N LEU A 381 14.68 -17.25 0.16
CA LEU A 381 14.37 -18.61 -0.26
C LEU A 381 15.52 -19.60 -0.04
N THR A 382 16.70 -19.16 0.43
CA THR A 382 17.85 -20.07 0.61
C THR A 382 17.60 -21.12 1.69
N THR A 383 17.01 -20.72 2.82
CA THR A 383 16.74 -21.62 3.97
C THR A 383 15.27 -21.97 4.10
N ASN A 384 14.44 -21.58 3.13
CA ASN A 384 12.99 -21.76 3.19
C ASN A 384 12.60 -23.25 3.03
N LYS A 385 11.60 -23.70 3.78
CA LYS A 385 11.17 -25.11 3.84
C LYS A 385 10.75 -25.68 2.48
N TYR A 386 10.27 -24.85 1.55
CA TYR A 386 9.84 -25.26 0.22
C TYR A 386 10.94 -25.25 -0.84
N THR A 387 12.08 -24.61 -0.57
CA THR A 387 13.10 -24.37 -1.59
C THR A 387 14.51 -24.76 -1.15
N SER A 388 14.71 -25.14 0.11
CA SER A 388 16.01 -25.55 0.67
C SER A 388 16.64 -26.76 -0.04
N HIS A 389 15.83 -27.62 -0.67
CA HIS A 389 16.28 -28.76 -1.45
C HIS A 389 16.81 -28.41 -2.85
N LEU A 390 16.63 -27.16 -3.31
CA LEU A 390 17.03 -26.74 -4.66
C LEU A 390 18.51 -26.38 -4.72
N SER A 391 19.15 -26.72 -5.84
CA SER A 391 20.51 -26.21 -6.12
C SER A 391 20.51 -24.69 -6.27
N ARG A 392 21.67 -24.06 -6.04
CA ARG A 392 21.83 -22.60 -6.18
C ARG A 392 21.38 -22.07 -7.55
N THR A 393 21.61 -22.83 -8.63
CA THR A 393 21.20 -22.45 -9.99
C THR A 393 19.68 -22.52 -10.16
N GLN A 394 19.03 -23.59 -9.66
CA GLN A 394 17.57 -23.72 -9.67
C GLN A 394 16.92 -22.61 -8.84
N LEU A 395 17.46 -22.34 -7.65
CA LEU A 395 16.96 -21.30 -6.75
C LEU A 395 17.06 -19.90 -7.38
N ARG A 396 18.19 -19.58 -8.04
CA ARG A 396 18.33 -18.33 -8.81
C ARG A 396 17.26 -18.17 -9.89
N LYS A 397 17.00 -19.22 -10.65
CA LYS A 397 15.98 -19.20 -11.72
C LYS A 397 14.57 -19.01 -11.14
N LYS A 398 14.26 -19.67 -10.02
CA LYS A 398 12.98 -19.53 -9.31
C LYS A 398 12.83 -18.14 -8.68
N SER A 399 13.86 -17.62 -8.02
CA SER A 399 13.88 -16.28 -7.41
C SER A 399 13.66 -15.17 -8.43
N ALA A 400 14.17 -15.32 -9.66
CA ALA A 400 13.92 -14.39 -10.74
C ALA A 400 12.44 -14.35 -11.17
N LYS A 401 11.81 -15.52 -11.30
CA LYS A 401 10.37 -15.63 -11.61
C LYS A 401 9.51 -15.00 -10.52
N VAL A 402 9.75 -15.38 -9.27
CA VAL A 402 9.08 -14.82 -8.09
C VAL A 402 9.24 -13.31 -8.00
N ALA A 403 10.45 -12.78 -8.23
CA ALA A 403 10.69 -11.34 -8.21
C ALA A 403 9.87 -10.58 -9.27
N PHE A 404 9.67 -11.16 -10.46
CA PHE A 404 8.82 -10.58 -11.49
C PHE A 404 7.35 -10.53 -11.08
N GLU A 405 6.85 -11.61 -10.48
CA GLU A 405 5.50 -11.71 -9.95
C GLU A 405 5.26 -10.72 -8.78
N MET A 406 6.21 -10.61 -7.84
CA MET A 406 6.13 -9.64 -6.76
C MET A 406 6.02 -8.20 -7.27
N ILE A 407 6.75 -7.84 -8.33
CA ILE A 407 6.65 -6.49 -8.91
C ILE A 407 5.25 -6.25 -9.51
N GLN A 408 4.70 -7.24 -10.23
CA GLN A 408 3.34 -7.18 -10.77
C GLN A 408 2.31 -6.98 -9.68
N ARG A 409 2.34 -7.83 -8.65
CA ARG A 409 1.38 -7.77 -7.54
C ARG A 409 1.55 -6.52 -6.68
N ASN A 410 2.79 -6.03 -6.47
CA ASN A 410 3.03 -4.76 -5.78
C ASN A 410 2.41 -3.59 -6.55
N GLN A 411 2.55 -3.56 -7.88
CA GLN A 411 1.93 -2.54 -8.70
C GLN A 411 0.39 -2.65 -8.66
N ALA A 412 -0.16 -3.85 -8.81
CA ALA A 412 -1.60 -4.09 -8.70
C ALA A 412 -2.15 -3.65 -7.34
N TYR A 413 -1.43 -3.97 -6.26
CA TYR A 413 -1.81 -3.57 -4.91
C TYR A 413 -1.72 -2.05 -4.72
N SER A 414 -0.70 -1.41 -5.31
CA SER A 414 -0.57 0.05 -5.30
C SER A 414 -1.72 0.74 -6.03
N ASN A 415 -2.21 0.14 -7.13
CA ASN A 415 -3.36 0.59 -7.91
C ASN A 415 -4.67 0.44 -7.11
N LEU A 416 -4.89 -0.72 -6.48
CA LEU A 416 -6.03 -0.97 -5.59
C LEU A 416 -6.08 0.07 -4.46
N VAL A 417 -4.98 0.26 -3.73
CA VAL A 417 -4.90 1.22 -2.62
C VAL A 417 -5.19 2.64 -3.11
N GLN A 418 -4.73 3.02 -4.31
CA GLN A 418 -5.01 4.35 -4.88
C GLN A 418 -6.50 4.56 -5.16
N MET A 419 -7.18 3.55 -5.70
CA MET A 419 -8.62 3.63 -5.99
C MET A 419 -9.46 3.65 -4.72
N LEU A 420 -9.14 2.83 -3.72
CA LEU A 420 -9.92 2.72 -2.49
C LEU A 420 -9.71 3.88 -1.52
N PHE A 421 -8.51 4.47 -1.52
CA PHE A 421 -8.10 5.52 -0.58
C PHE A 421 -7.62 6.78 -1.32
N PRO A 422 -8.47 7.43 -2.15
CA PRO A 422 -8.04 8.48 -3.07
C PRO A 422 -7.50 9.75 -2.40
N HIS A 423 -7.80 9.95 -1.11
CA HIS A 423 -7.34 11.12 -0.35
C HIS A 423 -6.28 10.79 0.70
N HIS A 424 -6.09 9.51 1.05
CA HIS A 424 -5.16 9.18 2.13
C HIS A 424 -3.73 9.55 1.72
N VAL A 425 -2.98 10.08 2.68
CA VAL A 425 -1.56 10.37 2.48
C VAL A 425 -0.80 9.03 2.39
N ARG A 426 -0.23 8.73 1.22
CA ARG A 426 0.41 7.43 0.96
C ARG A 426 1.84 7.39 1.49
N LEU A 427 2.04 6.63 2.55
CA LEU A 427 3.35 6.35 3.12
C LEU A 427 3.94 5.08 2.50
N SER A 428 5.25 4.93 2.59
CA SER A 428 5.97 3.78 2.04
C SER A 428 7.21 3.43 2.86
N ILE A 429 7.52 2.14 2.86
CA ILE A 429 8.72 1.56 3.47
C ILE A 429 9.91 1.51 2.50
N HIS A 430 9.67 1.75 1.20
CA HIS A 430 10.71 1.77 0.19
C HIS A 430 11.33 3.16 0.11
N ALA A 431 12.60 3.21 -0.27
CA ALA A 431 13.30 4.47 -0.51
C ALA A 431 12.76 5.11 -1.80
N HIS A 432 11.75 5.97 -1.68
CA HIS A 432 11.27 6.79 -2.78
C HIS A 432 12.09 8.07 -2.92
N ASP A 433 12.00 8.70 -4.09
CA ASP A 433 12.49 10.07 -4.30
C ASP A 433 11.58 11.12 -3.64
N ASN A 434 10.46 10.72 -3.03
CA ASN A 434 9.52 11.63 -2.36
C ASN A 434 8.97 12.74 -3.27
N ALA A 435 8.93 12.56 -4.59
CA ALA A 435 8.21 13.45 -5.52
C ALA A 435 6.68 13.31 -5.43
N GLY A 436 6.19 12.30 -4.70
CA GLY A 436 4.79 11.89 -4.68
C GLY A 436 4.46 10.87 -5.78
N PRO A 437 3.29 10.20 -5.69
CA PRO A 437 2.30 10.32 -4.63
C PRO A 437 2.65 9.52 -3.35
N LYS A 438 3.76 8.77 -3.35
CA LYS A 438 4.22 7.93 -2.21
C LYS A 438 5.42 8.56 -1.50
N PHE A 439 5.38 8.57 -0.17
CA PHE A 439 6.42 9.19 0.66
C PHE A 439 7.09 8.16 1.58
N GLY A 440 8.40 8.02 1.46
CA GLY A 440 9.22 7.10 2.25
C GLY A 440 9.28 7.53 3.73
N ILE A 441 9.22 6.56 4.65
CA ILE A 441 9.27 6.82 6.10
C ILE A 441 10.42 6.11 6.81
N GLN A 442 10.99 6.77 7.82
CA GLN A 442 11.92 6.18 8.79
C GLN A 442 11.11 5.53 9.92
N MET A 443 10.69 4.29 9.70
CA MET A 443 9.75 3.61 10.58
C MET A 443 10.29 3.39 12.01
N LEU A 444 11.56 3.02 12.16
CA LEU A 444 12.17 2.64 13.44
C LEU A 444 12.53 3.82 14.36
N GLY A 445 12.42 5.06 13.85
CA GLY A 445 12.86 6.27 14.54
C GLY A 445 14.36 6.53 14.44
N ARG A 446 14.79 7.74 14.85
CA ARG A 446 16.17 8.22 14.70
C ARG A 446 17.22 7.51 15.58
N GLY A 447 16.79 6.89 16.68
CA GLY A 447 17.68 6.18 17.62
C GLY A 447 17.96 4.72 17.26
N VAL A 448 17.63 4.29 16.04
CA VAL A 448 17.90 2.94 15.55
C VAL A 448 18.71 3.01 14.27
N LEU A 449 19.95 2.53 14.33
CA LEU A 449 20.91 2.60 13.24
C LEU A 449 21.03 1.25 12.53
N PRO A 450 20.92 1.18 11.20
CA PRO A 450 21.25 -0.05 10.48
C PRO A 450 22.73 -0.40 10.68
N THR A 451 23.07 -1.69 10.61
CA THR A 451 24.46 -2.14 10.50
C THR A 451 24.50 -3.53 9.90
N ASP A 452 25.58 -3.85 9.19
CA ASP A 452 25.87 -5.22 8.72
C ASP A 452 27.00 -5.88 9.52
N VAL A 453 27.58 -5.16 10.49
CA VAL A 453 28.72 -5.61 11.32
C VAL A 453 28.53 -5.25 12.78
N LEU A 454 29.09 -6.07 13.68
CA LEU A 454 29.13 -5.85 15.11
C LEU A 454 30.56 -6.18 15.63
N PRO A 455 31.23 -5.27 16.37
CA PRO A 455 30.78 -3.91 16.71
C PRO A 455 30.66 -3.00 15.46
N PRO A 456 29.85 -1.93 15.54
CA PRO A 456 29.68 -1.02 14.42
C PRO A 456 30.98 -0.22 14.15
N ASN A 457 31.41 -0.18 12.89
CA ASN A 457 32.64 0.51 12.45
C ASN A 457 32.40 2.01 12.18
N GLY A 458 32.06 2.77 13.23
CA GLY A 458 31.78 4.21 13.11
C GLY A 458 30.40 4.52 12.50
N LYS A 459 30.12 5.80 12.23
CA LYS A 459 28.78 6.32 11.87
C LYS A 459 28.34 6.06 10.43
N ASP A 460 29.20 5.53 9.56
CA ASP A 460 28.86 5.35 8.14
C ASP A 460 28.15 4.01 7.91
N VAL A 461 26.83 4.09 7.99
CA VAL A 461 25.93 3.00 7.71
C VAL A 461 25.59 2.99 6.21
N GLN A 462 26.47 2.42 5.40
CA GLN A 462 26.04 1.95 4.09
C GLN A 462 25.52 0.52 4.23
N SER A 463 24.24 0.38 4.63
CA SER A 463 23.59 -0.94 4.57
C SER A 463 23.66 -1.44 3.12
N CYS A 464 24.10 -2.69 2.96
CA CYS A 464 24.49 -3.26 1.66
C CYS A 464 23.33 -3.47 0.66
N ASP A 465 22.07 -3.20 1.07
CA ASP A 465 20.88 -3.33 0.23
C ASP A 465 20.24 -1.95 -0.02
N LYS A 466 20.76 -1.23 -1.03
CA LYS A 466 20.31 0.11 -1.48
C LYS A 466 18.83 0.24 -1.88
N LEU A 467 18.04 -0.85 -1.81
CA LEU A 467 16.64 -0.90 -2.24
C LEU A 467 15.64 -0.60 -1.12
N HIS A 468 15.94 -0.96 0.13
CA HIS A 468 14.99 -0.90 1.24
C HIS A 468 15.54 -0.13 2.44
N VAL A 469 14.68 0.68 3.05
CA VAL A 469 14.87 1.10 4.45
C VAL A 469 14.86 -0.19 5.28
N PRO A 470 15.75 -0.37 6.28
CA PRO A 470 15.73 -1.58 7.10
C PRO A 470 14.35 -1.75 7.74
N THR A 471 13.68 -2.85 7.39
CA THR A 471 12.37 -3.17 7.96
C THR A 471 12.53 -4.14 9.14
N PRO A 472 11.64 -4.03 10.16
CA PRO A 472 11.60 -4.96 11.28
C PRO A 472 11.55 -6.44 10.88
N TRP A 473 10.80 -6.76 9.82
CA TRP A 473 10.53 -8.14 9.46
C TRP A 473 11.62 -8.84 8.64
N HIS A 474 12.70 -8.14 8.30
CA HIS A 474 13.89 -8.72 7.67
C HIS A 474 15.13 -8.67 8.57
N ASN A 475 14.97 -8.25 9.83
CA ASN A 475 16.09 -7.97 10.73
C ASN A 475 15.71 -8.26 12.19
N CYS A 476 16.65 -8.03 13.09
CA CYS A 476 16.46 -8.02 14.53
C CYS A 476 17.14 -6.78 15.15
N VAL A 477 16.66 -6.38 16.32
CA VAL A 477 17.24 -5.27 17.09
C VAL A 477 18.38 -5.79 17.97
N VAL A 478 19.46 -5.02 18.04
CA VAL A 478 20.62 -5.26 18.88
C VAL A 478 20.88 -4.05 19.76
N GLN A 479 20.98 -4.27 21.07
CA GLN A 479 21.40 -3.29 22.05
C GLN A 479 22.82 -3.61 22.51
N ILE A 480 23.71 -2.62 22.49
CA ILE A 480 25.10 -2.78 22.94
C ILE A 480 25.31 -1.94 24.20
N GLU A 481 25.84 -2.54 25.27
CA GLU A 481 26.14 -1.84 26.51
C GLU A 481 27.09 -0.66 26.27
N GLY A 482 26.74 0.52 26.79
CA GLY A 482 27.53 1.75 26.65
C GLY A 482 27.27 2.55 25.36
N TYR A 483 26.48 2.03 24.43
CA TYR A 483 26.05 2.76 23.24
C TYR A 483 24.66 3.40 23.49
N SER A 484 24.48 4.65 23.05
CA SER A 484 23.21 5.37 23.20
C SER A 484 22.14 4.93 22.20
N ASP A 485 22.58 4.52 21.00
CA ASP A 485 21.70 4.09 19.92
C ASP A 485 21.44 2.57 19.97
N LEU A 486 20.30 2.16 19.43
CA LEU A 486 20.03 0.78 19.09
C LEU A 486 20.50 0.49 17.67
N TYR A 487 20.75 -0.78 17.39
CA TYR A 487 21.16 -1.22 16.07
C TYR A 487 20.13 -2.18 15.47
N ILE A 488 19.96 -2.15 14.15
CA ILE A 488 19.15 -3.14 13.43
C ILE A 488 20.02 -3.86 12.40
N THR A 489 20.01 -5.19 12.44
CA THR A 489 20.84 -6.06 11.60
C THR A 489 20.18 -7.43 11.42
N LYS A 490 20.67 -8.23 10.49
CA LYS A 490 20.28 -9.64 10.33
C LYS A 490 20.61 -10.44 11.59
N SER A 491 19.72 -11.36 11.97
CA SER A 491 19.91 -12.24 13.14
C SER A 491 21.20 -13.06 13.09
N SER A 492 21.62 -13.49 11.89
CA SER A 492 22.90 -14.18 11.68
C SER A 492 24.10 -13.36 12.16
N VAL A 493 24.14 -12.05 11.88
CA VAL A 493 25.21 -11.14 12.36
C VAL A 493 25.18 -11.05 13.88
N ALA A 494 23.98 -10.93 14.48
CA ALA A 494 23.83 -10.88 15.92
C ALA A 494 24.24 -12.20 16.61
N HIS A 495 23.89 -13.35 16.02
CA HIS A 495 24.30 -14.67 16.51
C HIS A 495 25.80 -14.90 16.37
N SER A 496 26.42 -14.44 15.27
CA SER A 496 27.88 -14.46 15.13
C SER A 496 28.57 -13.65 16.22
N ALA A 497 28.05 -12.46 16.55
CA ALA A 497 28.57 -11.65 17.65
C ALA A 497 28.40 -12.34 19.01
N LEU A 498 27.24 -12.95 19.28
CA LEU A 498 26.98 -13.74 20.50
C LEU A 498 27.90 -14.96 20.65
N SER A 499 28.39 -15.51 19.54
CA SER A 499 29.27 -16.68 19.52
C SER A 499 30.75 -16.31 19.49
N SER A 500 31.09 -15.02 19.45
CA SER A 500 32.46 -14.52 19.40
C SER A 500 33.02 -14.25 20.80
N ASP A 501 34.35 -14.28 20.94
CA ASP A 501 35.02 -13.88 22.19
C ASP A 501 35.02 -12.35 22.41
N GLU A 502 34.55 -11.56 21.44
CA GLU A 502 34.52 -10.10 21.53
C GLU A 502 33.35 -9.59 22.38
N PHE A 503 32.29 -10.39 22.52
CA PHE A 503 31.08 -10.02 23.26
C PHE A 503 30.65 -11.08 24.26
N THR A 504 30.08 -10.62 25.36
CA THR A 504 29.15 -11.40 26.18
C THR A 504 27.73 -10.90 25.90
N GLY A 505 26.74 -11.78 25.85
CA GLY A 505 25.39 -11.35 25.50
C GLY A 505 24.33 -12.44 25.63
N ARG A 506 23.08 -12.07 25.31
CA ARG A 506 21.94 -12.99 25.29
C ARG A 506 20.82 -12.44 24.41
N VAL A 507 19.94 -13.32 23.97
CA VAL A 507 18.61 -12.91 23.51
C VAL A 507 17.79 -12.51 24.73
N VAL A 508 17.23 -11.31 24.71
CA VAL A 508 16.36 -10.77 25.75
C VAL A 508 14.93 -10.90 25.27
N VAL A 509 14.12 -11.61 26.05
CA VAL A 509 12.68 -11.74 25.81
C VAL A 509 11.96 -10.81 26.78
N THR A 510 11.15 -9.92 26.23
CA THR A 510 10.34 -8.99 27.02
C THR A 510 8.87 -9.17 26.68
N ALA A 511 8.00 -9.17 27.70
CA ALA A 511 6.57 -9.40 27.49
C ALA A 511 5.89 -8.29 26.66
N ASP A 512 6.40 -7.06 26.76
CA ASP A 512 5.76 -5.87 26.18
C ASP A 512 6.52 -5.26 25.02
N GLN A 513 7.81 -5.59 24.90
CA GLN A 513 8.73 -4.91 23.99
C GLN A 513 9.28 -5.85 22.92
N GLY A 514 8.92 -7.14 22.93
CA GLY A 514 9.40 -8.12 21.97
C GLY A 514 10.82 -8.60 22.24
N GLU A 515 11.30 -9.53 21.41
CA GLU A 515 12.64 -10.09 21.52
C GLU A 515 13.69 -9.19 20.87
N TYR A 516 14.88 -9.14 21.46
CA TYR A 516 16.05 -8.45 20.89
C TYR A 516 17.35 -9.07 21.41
N VAL A 517 18.49 -8.73 20.81
CA VAL A 517 19.80 -9.20 21.26
C VAL A 517 20.47 -8.13 22.12
N TYR A 518 20.95 -8.51 23.30
CA TYR A 518 21.79 -7.66 24.15
C TYR A 518 23.25 -8.13 24.09
N LEU A 519 24.16 -7.20 23.84
CA LEU A 519 25.60 -7.42 23.78
C LEU A 519 26.36 -6.50 24.73
N ARG A 520 27.45 -7.00 25.29
CA ARG A 520 28.42 -6.27 26.12
C ARG A 520 29.82 -6.63 25.64
N GLN A 521 30.59 -5.65 25.21
CA GLN A 521 31.97 -5.88 24.75
C GLN A 521 32.84 -6.42 25.89
N VAL A 522 33.58 -7.48 25.62
CA VAL A 522 34.60 -8.00 26.52
C VAL A 522 35.80 -7.07 26.44
N ARG A 523 36.09 -6.35 27.53
CA ARG A 523 37.33 -5.56 27.61
C ARG A 523 38.51 -6.52 27.53
N LYS A 524 39.32 -6.43 26.48
CA LYS A 524 40.66 -7.04 26.49
C LYS A 524 41.42 -6.40 27.65
N THR A 525 41.71 -7.18 28.70
CA THR A 525 42.73 -6.80 29.69
C THR A 525 44.03 -6.65 28.93
N ALA A 526 44.52 -5.41 28.84
CA ALA A 526 45.79 -5.07 28.22
C ALA A 526 46.97 -5.65 29.01
#